data_AF-A0A536VMP9-F1
#
_entry.id   AF-A0A536VMP9-F1
#
_cell.length_a   1.000
_cell.length_b   1.000
_cell.length_c   1.000
_cell.angle_alpha   90.00
_cell.angle_beta   90.00
_cell.angle_gamma   90.00
#
_symmetry.space_group_name_H-M   'P 1'
#
loop_
_entity.id
_entity.type
_entity.pdbx_description
1 polymer ?
#
loop_
_entity_poly.entity_id
_entity_poly.type
_entity_poly.pdbx_seq_one_letter_code
_entity_poly.pdbx_strand_id
1 'polypeptide(L)'
;MTRKPAFWIAFAVISVLSAVFAWRFLPQALPLIKLDVKMTRDDALDRASALAGKLGLAPLETRRAALFTHDGTTQNFVELDAGGKPKFAELLTGVVYAPYWWEVRLFTPDQTAEARLRFRPDGSPYGFQLKVPEADRGAALDAGAARAIAETRAAGDWSIDFAPYKLLEQSEVRRSGGRV
;
A
#
# COMPACT_ATOMS: atom_id res chain seq x y z
N MET A 1 48.82 9.54 -26.74
CA MET A 1 47.56 10.18 -27.18
C MET A 1 47.10 11.35 -26.31
N THR A 2 47.33 11.34 -24.99
CA THR A 2 46.89 12.37 -24.04
C THR A 2 47.67 13.70 -24.04
N ARG A 3 48.74 13.83 -24.83
CA ARG A 3 49.54 15.07 -24.91
C ARG A 3 49.05 16.07 -25.96
N LYS A 4 48.07 15.70 -26.81
CA LYS A 4 47.56 16.58 -27.88
C LYS A 4 46.39 17.42 -27.34
N PRO A 5 46.37 18.76 -27.54
CA PRO A 5 45.28 19.62 -27.06
C PRO A 5 43.92 19.24 -27.64
N ALA A 6 43.87 18.74 -28.88
CA ALA A 6 42.66 18.26 -29.52
C ALA A 6 41.95 17.14 -28.76
N PHE A 7 42.71 16.25 -28.08
CA PHE A 7 42.13 15.20 -27.25
C PHE A 7 41.37 15.80 -26.05
N TRP A 8 41.98 16.76 -25.35
CA TRP A 8 41.37 17.41 -24.20
C TRP A 8 40.17 18.29 -24.59
N ILE A 9 40.21 18.94 -25.76
CA ILE A 9 39.07 19.68 -26.31
C ILE A 9 37.91 18.72 -26.60
N ALA A 10 38.17 17.61 -27.31
CA ALA A 10 37.13 16.61 -27.60
C ALA A 10 36.57 16.01 -26.31
N PHE A 11 37.43 15.69 -25.34
CA PHE A 11 37.02 15.17 -24.04
C PHE A 11 36.15 16.19 -23.27
N ALA A 12 36.53 17.46 -23.24
CA ALA A 12 35.75 18.51 -22.60
C ALA A 12 34.38 18.68 -23.27
N VAL A 13 34.32 18.69 -24.61
CA VAL A 13 33.07 18.79 -25.36
C VAL A 13 32.15 17.60 -25.06
N ILE A 14 32.68 16.36 -25.11
CA ILE A 14 31.89 15.16 -24.80
C ILE A 14 31.42 15.18 -23.34
N SER A 15 32.26 15.63 -22.42
CA SER A 15 31.91 15.75 -20.99
C SER A 15 30.76 16.75 -20.79
N VAL A 16 30.81 17.91 -21.44
CA VAL A 16 29.75 18.92 -21.38
C VAL A 16 28.45 18.39 -22.00
N LEU A 17 28.52 17.77 -23.18
CA LEU A 17 27.35 17.17 -23.82
C LEU A 17 26.71 16.08 -22.93
N SER A 18 27.53 15.25 -22.29
CA SER A 18 27.06 14.21 -21.38
C SER A 18 26.40 14.80 -20.13
N ALA A 19 26.97 15.87 -19.56
CA ALA A 19 26.40 16.57 -18.41
C ALA A 19 25.06 17.25 -18.77
N VAL A 20 24.97 17.89 -19.93
CA VAL A 20 23.73 18.50 -20.43
C VAL A 20 22.66 17.43 -20.69
N PHE A 21 23.05 16.31 -21.31
CA PHE A 21 22.14 15.18 -21.53
C PHE A 21 21.64 14.62 -20.20
N ALA A 22 22.53 14.33 -19.25
CA ALA A 22 22.17 13.88 -17.92
C ALA A 22 21.20 14.86 -17.27
N TRP A 23 21.53 16.16 -17.19
CA TRP A 23 20.66 17.17 -16.58
C TRP A 23 19.26 17.24 -17.24
N ARG A 24 19.19 17.11 -18.56
CA ARG A 24 17.94 17.18 -19.32
C ARG A 24 17.05 15.95 -19.17
N PHE A 25 17.64 14.77 -19.02
CA PHE A 25 16.93 13.49 -18.97
C PHE A 25 16.86 12.87 -17.57
N LEU A 26 17.60 13.38 -16.59
CA LEU A 26 17.56 12.94 -15.18
C LEU A 26 16.12 12.95 -14.62
N PRO A 27 15.29 13.99 -14.84
CA PRO A 27 13.91 13.99 -14.33
C PRO A 27 13.01 12.92 -14.97
N GLN A 28 13.36 12.44 -16.16
CA GLN A 28 12.61 11.39 -16.87
C GLN A 28 13.06 9.98 -16.43
N ALA A 29 14.36 9.82 -16.18
CA ALA A 29 14.96 8.58 -15.69
C ALA A 29 14.67 8.33 -14.21
N LEU A 30 14.62 9.39 -13.40
CA LEU A 30 14.28 9.39 -11.98
C LEU A 30 13.05 10.28 -11.76
N PRO A 31 11.84 9.84 -12.16
CA PRO A 31 10.63 10.57 -11.83
C PRO A 31 10.52 10.63 -10.31
N LEU A 32 10.84 11.78 -9.73
CA LEU A 32 10.61 12.04 -8.31
C LEU A 32 9.09 12.08 -8.13
N ILE A 33 8.54 10.97 -7.65
CA ILE A 33 7.13 10.90 -7.28
C ILE A 33 6.93 11.90 -6.15
N LYS A 34 6.23 13.00 -6.45
CA LYS A 34 5.86 14.01 -5.46
C LYS A 34 4.71 13.44 -4.61
N LEU A 35 5.08 12.63 -3.63
CA LEU A 35 4.15 12.10 -2.64
C LEU A 35 4.26 12.88 -1.35
N ASP A 36 3.15 13.48 -0.91
CA ASP A 36 3.06 14.14 0.39
C ASP A 36 2.70 13.10 1.46
N VAL A 37 3.69 12.67 2.22
CA VAL A 37 3.52 11.71 3.33
C VAL A 37 3.43 12.48 4.64
N LYS A 38 2.21 12.69 5.12
CA LYS A 38 1.93 13.45 6.35
C LYS A 38 2.03 12.59 7.60
N MET A 39 1.63 11.33 7.51
CA MET A 39 1.69 10.41 8.65
C MET A 39 3.13 9.92 8.87
N THR A 40 3.62 10.04 10.10
CA THR A 40 4.93 9.52 10.48
C THR A 40 4.88 8.02 10.81
N ARG A 41 6.05 7.40 10.93
CA ARG A 41 6.17 6.00 11.35
C ARG A 41 5.56 5.77 12.74
N ASP A 42 5.81 6.66 13.68
CA ASP A 42 5.35 6.51 15.06
C ASP A 42 3.84 6.77 15.15
N ASP A 43 3.32 7.74 14.40
CA ASP A 43 1.87 7.91 14.23
C ASP A 43 1.21 6.63 13.68
N ALA A 44 1.83 5.97 12.71
CA ALA A 44 1.34 4.72 12.15
C ALA A 44 1.21 3.65 13.23
N LEU A 45 2.26 3.47 14.03
CA LEU A 45 2.33 2.46 15.08
C LEU A 45 1.27 2.69 16.17
N ASP A 46 1.10 3.93 16.60
CA ASP A 46 0.16 4.25 17.68
C ASP A 46 -1.29 4.20 17.22
N ARG A 47 -1.59 4.72 16.02
CA ARG A 47 -2.93 4.63 15.43
C ARG A 47 -3.32 3.19 15.11
N ALA A 48 -2.37 2.36 14.65
CA ALA A 48 -2.60 0.94 14.42
C ALA A 48 -2.96 0.21 15.71
N SER A 49 -2.22 0.44 16.81
CA SER A 49 -2.52 -0.12 18.12
C SER A 49 -3.89 0.29 18.62
N ALA A 50 -4.22 1.58 18.54
CA ALA A 50 -5.51 2.10 18.98
C ALA A 50 -6.68 1.49 18.17
N LEU A 51 -6.53 1.42 16.84
CA LEU A 51 -7.55 0.86 15.96
C LEU A 51 -7.70 -0.65 16.13
N ALA A 52 -6.59 -1.37 16.29
CA ALA A 52 -6.61 -2.80 16.58
C ALA A 52 -7.28 -3.11 17.93
N GLY A 53 -7.05 -2.29 18.95
CA GLY A 53 -7.74 -2.39 20.25
C GLY A 53 -9.25 -2.14 20.12
N LYS A 54 -9.65 -1.07 19.43
CA LYS A 54 -11.07 -0.74 19.17
C LYS A 54 -11.81 -1.87 18.45
N LEU A 55 -11.14 -2.50 17.47
CA LEU A 55 -11.73 -3.53 16.61
C LEU A 55 -11.51 -4.96 17.11
N GLY A 56 -10.75 -5.15 18.19
CA GLY A 56 -10.39 -6.48 18.71
C GLY A 56 -9.54 -7.32 17.76
N LEU A 57 -8.69 -6.69 16.95
CA LEU A 57 -7.88 -7.38 15.92
C LEU A 57 -6.62 -8.03 16.47
N ALA A 58 -6.05 -7.47 17.53
CA ALA A 58 -4.83 -7.98 18.16
C ALA A 58 -4.79 -7.56 19.65
N PRO A 59 -4.14 -8.36 20.52
CA PRO A 59 -3.85 -7.92 21.89
C PRO A 59 -2.99 -6.65 21.91
N LEU A 60 -3.17 -5.83 22.96
CA LEU A 60 -2.43 -4.56 23.12
C LEU A 60 -0.92 -4.79 23.26
N GLU A 61 -0.51 -5.90 23.87
CA GLU A 61 0.90 -6.25 24.15
C GLU A 61 1.61 -6.96 22.97
N THR A 62 1.11 -6.80 21.73
CA THR A 62 1.74 -7.41 20.55
C THR A 62 2.97 -6.64 20.09
N ARG A 63 3.92 -7.35 19.46
CA ARG A 63 5.03 -6.70 18.75
C ARG A 63 4.50 -5.97 17.52
N ARG A 64 5.13 -4.83 17.22
CA ARG A 64 4.68 -3.91 16.17
C ARG A 64 5.82 -3.65 15.19
N ALA A 65 5.52 -3.68 13.90
CA ALA A 65 6.44 -3.30 12.84
C ALA A 65 5.72 -2.45 11.80
N ALA A 66 6.30 -1.33 11.41
CA ALA A 66 5.76 -0.42 10.41
C ALA A 66 6.66 -0.41 9.16
N LEU A 67 6.02 -0.37 7.99
CA LEU A 67 6.65 -0.23 6.69
C LEU A 67 5.84 0.77 5.86
N PHE A 68 6.52 1.64 5.13
CA PHE A 68 5.91 2.41 4.06
C PHE A 68 6.18 1.69 2.73
N THR A 69 5.13 1.36 1.99
CA THR A 69 5.22 0.52 0.78
C THR A 69 4.23 0.98 -0.29
N HIS A 70 4.25 0.28 -1.42
CA HIS A 70 3.41 0.56 -2.58
C HIS A 70 3.05 -0.70 -3.36
N ASP A 71 2.06 -0.57 -4.23
CA ASP A 71 1.65 -1.59 -5.20
C ASP A 71 2.48 -1.44 -6.49
N GLY A 72 3.66 -2.06 -6.48
CA GLY A 72 4.56 -2.04 -7.63
C GLY A 72 3.98 -2.71 -8.87
N THR A 73 3.05 -3.66 -8.73
CA THR A 73 2.42 -4.33 -9.87
C THR A 73 1.54 -3.35 -10.63
N THR A 74 0.65 -2.66 -9.92
CA THR A 74 -0.21 -1.64 -10.52
C THR A 74 0.62 -0.48 -11.08
N GLN A 75 1.66 -0.03 -10.36
CA GLN A 75 2.55 1.01 -10.87
C GLN A 75 3.16 0.61 -12.21
N ASN A 76 3.79 -0.57 -12.27
CA ASN A 76 4.44 -1.04 -13.49
C ASN A 76 3.45 -1.16 -14.66
N PHE A 77 2.28 -1.77 -14.41
CA PHE A 77 1.25 -1.92 -15.44
C PHE A 77 0.79 -0.57 -15.98
N VAL A 78 0.51 0.41 -15.11
CA VAL A 78 0.05 1.73 -15.56
C VAL A 78 1.14 2.49 -16.30
N GLU A 79 2.37 2.45 -15.80
CA GLU A 79 3.50 3.13 -16.42
C GLU A 79 3.92 2.54 -17.77
N LEU A 80 3.74 1.23 -17.97
CA LEU A 80 4.16 0.55 -19.20
C LEU A 80 3.01 0.41 -20.21
N ASP A 81 1.80 0.07 -19.76
CA ASP A 81 0.71 -0.38 -20.63
C ASP A 81 -0.56 0.49 -20.53
N ALA A 82 -0.79 1.17 -19.40
CA ALA A 82 -2.06 1.88 -19.14
C ALA A 82 -1.93 3.42 -19.07
N GLY A 83 -1.13 4.01 -19.96
CA GLY A 83 -1.08 5.47 -20.16
C GLY A 83 0.13 6.18 -19.56
N GLY A 84 1.11 5.44 -19.04
CA GLY A 84 2.40 5.98 -18.65
C GLY A 84 2.43 6.64 -17.29
N LYS A 85 3.60 7.20 -16.95
CA LYS A 85 3.86 7.94 -15.71
C LYS A 85 2.83 9.05 -15.41
N PRO A 86 2.34 9.84 -16.38
CA PRO A 86 1.31 10.85 -16.11
C PRO A 86 0.03 10.23 -15.56
N LYS A 87 -0.41 9.08 -16.11
CA LYS A 87 -1.62 8.42 -15.65
C LYS A 87 -1.46 7.82 -14.26
N PHE A 88 -0.29 7.26 -13.96
CA PHE A 88 0.02 6.82 -12.61
C PHE A 88 0.05 7.99 -11.61
N ALA A 89 0.56 9.16 -12.02
CA ALA A 89 0.56 10.35 -11.17
C ALA A 89 -0.85 10.83 -10.81
N GLU A 90 -1.84 10.68 -11.70
CA GLU A 90 -3.26 10.93 -11.39
C GLU A 90 -3.81 9.98 -10.31
N LEU A 91 -3.31 8.73 -10.24
CA LEU A 91 -3.74 7.79 -9.21
C LEU A 91 -3.25 8.18 -7.80
N LEU A 92 -2.20 8.97 -7.69
CA LEU A 92 -1.66 9.43 -6.40
C LEU A 92 -2.60 10.41 -5.69
N THR A 93 -3.48 11.10 -6.43
CA THR A 93 -4.44 12.06 -5.90
C THR A 93 -5.87 11.48 -5.85
N GLY A 94 -6.04 10.23 -6.27
CA GLY A 94 -7.32 9.54 -6.28
C GLY A 94 -7.86 9.26 -4.88
N VAL A 95 -9.19 9.17 -4.77
CA VAL A 95 -9.88 8.87 -3.49
C VAL A 95 -10.25 7.41 -3.33
N VAL A 96 -10.30 6.64 -4.42
CA VAL A 96 -10.71 5.22 -4.41
C VAL A 96 -9.54 4.29 -4.12
N TYR A 97 -8.36 4.63 -4.61
CA TYR A 97 -7.17 3.79 -4.56
C TYR A 97 -5.98 4.62 -4.10
N ALA A 98 -5.22 4.09 -3.13
CA ALA A 98 -3.96 4.64 -2.69
C ALA A 98 -2.82 3.69 -3.13
N PRO A 99 -2.02 4.07 -4.14
CA PRO A 99 -0.91 3.23 -4.62
C PRO A 99 0.21 3.07 -3.58
N TYR A 100 0.29 3.99 -2.61
CA TYR A 100 1.27 4.01 -1.52
C TYR A 100 0.53 4.01 -0.18
N TRP A 101 1.04 3.29 0.80
CA TRP A 101 0.46 3.24 2.14
C TRP A 101 1.49 2.89 3.21
N TRP A 102 1.18 3.30 4.44
CA TRP A 102 1.76 2.71 5.63
C TRP A 102 1.07 1.38 5.92
N GLU A 103 1.84 0.32 6.17
CA GLU A 103 1.36 -0.95 6.71
C GLU A 103 1.99 -1.19 8.08
N VAL A 104 1.15 -1.48 9.08
CA VAL A 104 1.58 -1.83 10.43
C VAL A 104 1.18 -3.26 10.72
N ARG A 105 2.18 -4.11 10.94
CA ARG A 105 2.01 -5.50 11.37
C ARG A 105 2.03 -5.58 12.89
N LEU A 106 1.00 -6.19 13.45
CA LEU A 106 0.86 -6.54 14.86
C LEU A 106 0.92 -8.06 15.00
N PHE A 107 1.86 -8.57 15.78
CA PHE A 107 2.12 -10.01 15.87
C PHE A 107 2.71 -10.42 17.23
N THR A 108 2.50 -11.69 17.58
CA THR A 108 3.24 -12.35 18.65
C THR A 108 4.17 -13.38 18.01
N PRO A 109 5.47 -13.43 18.38
CA PRO A 109 6.36 -14.49 17.89
C PRO A 109 5.76 -15.88 18.13
N ASP A 110 5.98 -16.78 17.17
CA ASP A 110 5.49 -18.17 17.20
C ASP A 110 3.96 -18.33 17.23
N GLN A 111 3.21 -17.27 16.96
CA GLN A 111 1.75 -17.31 16.78
C GLN A 111 1.38 -17.10 15.32
N THR A 112 0.42 -17.89 14.83
CA THR A 112 -0.11 -17.74 13.47
C THR A 112 -1.01 -16.50 13.34
N ALA A 113 -1.64 -16.10 14.44
CA ALA A 113 -2.51 -14.93 14.48
C ALA A 113 -1.69 -13.63 14.30
N GLU A 114 -2.03 -12.84 13.29
CA GLU A 114 -1.44 -11.54 13.05
C GLU A 114 -2.44 -10.58 12.40
N ALA A 115 -2.32 -9.29 12.72
CA ALA A 115 -3.09 -8.24 12.08
C ALA A 115 -2.16 -7.32 11.29
N ARG A 116 -2.62 -6.84 10.14
CA ARG A 116 -1.98 -5.79 9.36
C ARG A 116 -2.98 -4.67 9.16
N LEU A 117 -2.64 -3.46 9.58
CA LEU A 117 -3.47 -2.28 9.37
C LEU A 117 -2.79 -1.38 8.36
N ARG A 118 -3.58 -0.79 7.46
CA ARG A 118 -3.10 0.07 6.38
C ARG A 118 -3.65 1.47 6.52
N PHE A 119 -2.82 2.45 6.24
CA PHE A 119 -3.16 3.86 6.26
C PHE A 119 -2.63 4.54 5.01
N ARG A 120 -3.40 5.47 4.45
CA ARG A 120 -2.95 6.31 3.35
C ARG A 120 -1.82 7.25 3.82
N PRO A 121 -1.07 7.89 2.90
CA PRO A 121 0.00 8.81 3.27
C PRO A 121 -0.45 9.99 4.15
N ASP A 122 -1.72 10.39 4.06
CA ASP A 122 -2.34 11.43 4.90
C ASP A 122 -2.76 10.92 6.30
N GLY A 123 -2.62 9.62 6.57
CA GLY A 123 -2.99 8.97 7.82
C GLY A 123 -4.44 8.52 7.92
N SER A 124 -5.23 8.65 6.84
CA SER A 124 -6.58 8.10 6.81
C SER A 124 -6.56 6.56 6.78
N PRO A 125 -7.48 5.89 7.51
CA PRO A 125 -7.57 4.43 7.52
C PRO A 125 -7.84 3.89 6.10
N TYR A 126 -7.05 2.92 5.63
CA TYR A 126 -7.15 2.37 4.27
C TYR A 126 -7.57 0.90 4.20
N GLY A 127 -7.45 0.17 5.31
CA GLY A 127 -7.98 -1.18 5.44
C GLY A 127 -7.19 -2.00 6.44
N PHE A 128 -7.54 -3.29 6.54
CA PHE A 128 -6.82 -4.23 7.37
C PHE A 128 -6.85 -5.64 6.79
N GLN A 129 -5.95 -6.47 7.28
CA GLN A 129 -5.95 -7.91 7.08
C GLN A 129 -5.77 -8.57 8.45
N LEU A 130 -6.60 -9.58 8.74
CA LEU A 130 -6.44 -10.42 9.91
C LEU A 130 -6.13 -11.84 9.47
N LYS A 131 -4.99 -12.37 9.85
CA LYS A 131 -4.66 -13.78 9.71
C LYS A 131 -5.16 -14.49 10.96
N VAL A 132 -6.12 -15.39 10.78
CA VAL A 132 -6.67 -16.21 11.86
C VAL A 132 -6.24 -17.66 11.64
N PRO A 133 -5.75 -18.37 12.67
CA PRO A 133 -5.51 -19.81 12.59
C PRO A 133 -6.72 -20.57 12.04
N GLU A 134 -6.46 -21.62 11.25
CA GLU A 134 -7.55 -22.38 10.61
C GLU A 134 -8.33 -23.25 11.59
N ALA A 135 -7.65 -23.72 12.64
CA ALA A 135 -8.24 -24.52 13.71
C ALA A 135 -9.10 -23.69 14.68
N ASP A 136 -8.97 -22.35 14.66
CA ASP A 136 -9.77 -21.48 15.52
C ASP A 136 -11.24 -21.60 15.15
N ARG A 137 -12.07 -21.81 16.17
CA ARG A 137 -13.52 -21.81 16.00
C ARG A 137 -14.01 -20.42 15.64
N GLY A 138 -15.11 -20.37 14.90
CA GLY A 138 -15.77 -19.13 14.53
C GLY A 138 -17.18 -19.38 14.05
N ALA A 139 -17.92 -18.31 13.82
CA ALA A 139 -19.25 -18.39 13.25
C ALA A 139 -19.19 -18.98 11.82
N ALA A 140 -20.22 -19.74 11.46
CA ALA A 140 -20.50 -20.15 10.08
C ALA A 140 -21.76 -19.41 9.63
N LEU A 141 -21.61 -18.11 9.37
CA LEU A 141 -22.72 -17.26 8.93
C LEU A 141 -23.10 -17.62 7.50
N ASP A 142 -24.38 -17.43 7.15
CA ASP A 142 -24.76 -17.43 5.75
C ASP A 142 -24.08 -16.25 5.04
N ALA A 143 -23.78 -16.44 3.76
CA ALA A 143 -23.01 -15.46 3.00
C ALA A 143 -23.71 -14.09 2.87
N GLY A 144 -25.04 -14.04 2.91
CA GLY A 144 -25.80 -12.78 2.89
C GLY A 144 -25.62 -11.99 4.18
N ALA A 145 -25.77 -12.63 5.33
CA ALA A 145 -25.52 -12.03 6.64
C ALA A 145 -24.05 -11.62 6.82
N ALA A 146 -23.11 -12.46 6.39
CA ALA A 146 -21.68 -12.15 6.42
C ALA A 146 -21.37 -10.89 5.60
N ARG A 147 -21.93 -10.78 4.39
CA ARG A 147 -21.78 -9.61 3.53
C ARG A 147 -22.38 -8.36 4.15
N ALA A 148 -23.59 -8.44 4.71
CA ALA A 148 -24.24 -7.29 5.35
C ALA A 148 -23.42 -6.72 6.52
N ILE A 149 -22.80 -7.60 7.32
CA ILE A 149 -21.87 -7.19 8.39
C ILE A 149 -20.64 -6.51 7.77
N ALA A 150 -20.03 -7.11 6.75
CA ALA A 150 -18.85 -6.57 6.09
C ALA A 150 -19.11 -5.17 5.49
N GLU A 151 -20.21 -4.98 4.76
CA GLU A 151 -20.59 -3.71 4.14
C GLU A 151 -20.88 -2.64 5.19
N THR A 152 -21.63 -2.99 6.25
CA THR A 152 -21.94 -2.06 7.36
C THR A 152 -20.67 -1.58 8.04
N ARG A 153 -19.75 -2.50 8.33
CA ARG A 153 -18.47 -2.18 8.99
C ARG A 153 -17.51 -1.45 8.05
N ALA A 154 -17.48 -1.79 6.76
CA ALA A 154 -16.66 -1.09 5.78
C ALA A 154 -17.14 0.36 5.56
N ALA A 155 -18.44 0.61 5.53
CA ALA A 155 -18.98 1.96 5.49
C ALA A 155 -18.63 2.76 6.76
N GLY A 156 -18.82 2.17 7.94
CA GLY A 156 -18.62 2.85 9.22
C GLY A 156 -17.16 3.05 9.65
N ASP A 157 -16.31 2.03 9.49
CA ASP A 157 -14.92 2.06 9.97
C ASP A 157 -13.93 2.54 8.88
N TRP A 158 -14.28 2.42 7.59
CA TRP A 158 -13.38 2.69 6.45
C TRP A 158 -13.94 3.65 5.40
N SER A 159 -15.13 4.23 5.62
CA SER A 159 -15.76 5.20 4.70
C SER A 159 -15.93 4.68 3.28
N ILE A 160 -16.19 3.39 3.11
CA ILE A 160 -16.42 2.78 1.79
C ILE A 160 -17.87 3.02 1.37
N ASP A 161 -18.04 3.65 0.19
CA ASP A 161 -19.33 3.76 -0.48
C ASP A 161 -19.50 2.60 -1.48
N PHE A 162 -20.49 1.74 -1.24
CA PHE A 162 -20.80 0.62 -2.12
C PHE A 162 -21.80 0.98 -3.24
N ALA A 163 -22.43 2.16 -3.22
CA ALA A 163 -23.43 2.56 -4.22
C ALA A 163 -22.96 2.48 -5.69
N PRO A 164 -21.70 2.82 -6.05
CA PRO A 164 -21.25 2.73 -7.45
C PRO A 164 -20.79 1.31 -7.84
N TYR A 165 -20.82 0.34 -6.92
CA TYR A 165 -20.33 -1.01 -7.15
C TYR A 165 -21.47 -2.00 -7.35
N LYS A 166 -21.21 -3.01 -8.18
CA LYS A 166 -22.08 -4.16 -8.35
C LYS A 166 -21.36 -5.42 -7.87
N LEU A 167 -22.05 -6.26 -7.11
CA LEU A 167 -21.55 -7.58 -6.75
C LEU A 167 -21.29 -8.41 -8.01
N LEU A 168 -20.07 -8.91 -8.17
CA LEU A 168 -19.68 -9.77 -9.29
C LEU A 168 -19.71 -11.25 -8.92
N GLU A 169 -19.16 -11.60 -7.75
CA GLU A 169 -18.99 -12.98 -7.32
C GLU A 169 -19.13 -13.11 -5.80
N GLN A 170 -19.50 -14.30 -5.34
CA GLN A 170 -19.53 -14.67 -3.94
C GLN A 170 -19.15 -16.15 -3.77
N SER A 171 -18.26 -16.42 -2.83
CA SER A 171 -17.80 -17.77 -2.50
C SER A 171 -17.52 -17.87 -1.00
N GLU A 172 -17.53 -19.08 -0.47
CA GLU A 172 -17.22 -19.35 0.94
C GLU A 172 -16.23 -20.51 1.08
N VAL A 173 -15.47 -20.55 2.17
CA VAL A 173 -14.50 -21.64 2.44
C VAL A 173 -14.60 -22.07 3.89
N ARG A 174 -15.08 -23.30 4.10
CA ARG A 174 -15.12 -23.91 5.44
C ARG A 174 -13.72 -24.32 5.90
N ARG A 175 -13.34 -23.85 7.09
CA ARG A 175 -12.08 -24.19 7.77
C ARG A 175 -12.24 -25.37 8.72
N SER A 176 -11.13 -25.97 9.15
CA SER A 176 -11.12 -27.10 10.07
C SER A 176 -11.76 -26.78 11.43
N GLY A 177 -11.68 -25.53 11.89
CA GLY A 177 -12.38 -25.03 13.07
C GLY A 177 -13.90 -24.87 12.92
N GLY A 178 -14.48 -25.16 11.74
CA GLY A 178 -15.91 -25.06 11.45
C GLY A 178 -16.39 -23.67 11.03
N ARG A 179 -15.53 -22.65 11.12
CA ARG A 179 -15.77 -21.31 10.56
C ARG A 179 -15.89 -21.39 9.04
N VAL A 180 -16.75 -20.56 8.47
CA VAL A 180 -16.93 -20.36 7.03
C VAL A 180 -16.55 -18.92 6.68
#